data_AF-A0A7W1GBT3-F1
#
_entry.id   AF-A0A7W1GBT3-F1
#
_cell.length_a   1.000
_cell.length_b   1.000
_cell.length_c   1.000
_cell.angle_alpha   90.00
_cell.angle_beta   90.00
_cell.angle_gamma   90.00
#
_symmetry.space_group_name_H-M   'P 1'
#
loop_
_entity.id
_entity.type
_entity.pdbx_description
1 polymer ?
#
loop_
_entity_poly.entity_id
_entity_poly.type
_entity_poly.pdbx_seq_one_letter_code
_entity_poly.pdbx_strand_id
1 'polypeptide(L)'
;MSKIDDQDIRISAIFGREIPEVKEKTLEVYRAHLKQHLELPCQLTGIEDFDWEEYYVFGPGDEKEYERLKKTKPSYRDTFDLISFDEMDERVGIIANVRRVSDHKKFTLPLADLEAVNKKSRNYQLLDDYSVWFVNNQ
;
A
#
# COMPACT_ATOMS: atom_id res chain seq x y z
N MET A 1 9.02 30.13 -8.44
CA MET A 1 9.71 28.84 -8.60
C MET A 1 9.04 27.87 -7.67
N SER A 2 8.38 26.84 -8.21
CA SER A 2 7.75 25.80 -7.40
C SER A 2 8.81 25.20 -6.48
N LYS A 3 8.56 25.15 -5.17
CA LYS A 3 9.38 24.31 -4.29
C LYS A 3 9.10 22.88 -4.74
N ILE A 4 10.07 22.21 -5.35
CA ILE A 4 9.97 20.77 -5.58
C ILE A 4 9.82 20.14 -4.21
N ASP A 5 8.81 19.31 -4.05
CA ASP A 5 8.52 18.64 -2.79
C ASP A 5 9.66 17.66 -2.45
N ASP A 6 10.00 17.54 -1.17
CA ASP A 6 11.04 16.60 -0.73
C ASP A 6 10.67 15.15 -1.09
N GLN A 7 9.36 14.87 -1.18
CA GLN A 7 8.84 13.59 -1.66
C GLN A 7 9.09 13.38 -3.16
N ASP A 8 8.84 14.38 -4.00
CA ASP A 8 9.15 14.31 -5.44
C ASP A 8 10.64 14.06 -5.70
N ILE A 9 11.52 14.66 -4.88
CA ILE A 9 12.97 14.42 -4.97
C ILE A 9 13.29 12.95 -4.67
N ARG A 10 12.68 12.36 -3.64
CA ARG A 10 12.89 10.94 -3.31
C ARG A 10 12.35 10.02 -4.40
N ILE A 11 11.13 10.26 -4.88
CA ILE A 11 10.48 9.46 -5.92
C ILE A 11 11.29 9.53 -7.23
N SER A 12 11.62 10.73 -7.70
CA SER A 12 12.39 10.92 -8.94
C SER A 12 13.78 10.28 -8.88
N ALA A 13 14.40 10.21 -7.68
CA ALA A 13 15.69 9.54 -7.50
C ALA A 13 15.62 8.02 -7.72
N ILE A 14 14.47 7.38 -7.49
CA ILE A 14 14.26 5.94 -7.77
C ILE A 14 14.34 5.66 -9.27
N PHE A 15 13.85 6.60 -10.09
CA PHE A 15 13.80 6.50 -11.55
C PHE A 15 14.97 7.17 -12.26
N GLY A 16 15.84 7.86 -11.52
CA GLY A 16 17.07 8.46 -12.04
C GLY A 16 16.96 9.91 -12.54
N ARG A 17 15.88 10.65 -12.22
CA ARG A 17 15.72 12.14 -12.17
C ARG A 17 14.35 12.67 -12.60
N GLU A 18 13.50 11.84 -13.18
CA GLU A 18 12.14 12.23 -13.58
C GLU A 18 11.11 11.29 -12.94
N ILE A 19 9.91 11.79 -12.66
CA ILE A 19 8.80 10.98 -12.16
C ILE A 19 7.99 10.51 -13.37
N PRO A 20 8.03 9.22 -13.74
CA PRO A 20 7.32 8.70 -14.90
C PRO A 20 5.87 8.34 -14.55
N GLU A 21 5.05 8.17 -15.59
CA GLU A 21 3.75 7.52 -15.48
C GLU A 21 3.86 6.08 -14.95
N VAL A 22 2.79 5.60 -14.35
CA VAL A 22 2.62 4.19 -13.97
C VAL A 22 2.49 3.36 -15.25
N LYS A 23 3.45 2.46 -15.44
CA LYS A 23 3.52 1.46 -16.49
C LYS A 23 4.16 0.20 -15.90
N GLU A 24 4.00 -0.95 -16.55
CA GLU A 24 4.59 -2.21 -16.11
C GLU A 24 6.10 -2.09 -15.78
N LYS A 25 6.86 -1.45 -16.67
CA LYS A 25 8.31 -1.22 -16.48
C LYS A 25 8.66 -0.32 -15.30
N THR A 26 7.85 0.71 -15.03
CA THR A 26 8.13 1.63 -13.93
C THR A 26 7.71 1.02 -12.59
N LEU A 27 6.63 0.22 -12.59
CA LEU A 27 6.26 -0.63 -11.46
C LEU A 27 7.35 -1.66 -11.13
N GLU A 28 7.97 -2.29 -12.13
CA GLU A 28 9.10 -3.20 -11.93
C GLU A 28 10.28 -2.52 -11.22
N VAL A 29 10.65 -1.31 -11.66
CA VAL A 29 11.72 -0.50 -11.05
C VAL A 29 11.37 -0.19 -9.59
N TYR A 30 10.15 0.29 -9.33
CA TYR A 30 9.73 0.63 -7.97
C TYR A 30 9.67 -0.62 -7.07
N ARG A 31 9.11 -1.73 -7.56
CA ARG A 31 9.07 -3.00 -6.83
C ARG A 31 10.46 -3.52 -6.49
N ALA A 32 11.42 -3.41 -7.42
CA ALA A 32 12.81 -3.75 -7.15
C ALA A 32 13.41 -2.86 -6.06
N HIS A 33 13.14 -1.55 -6.10
CA HIS A 33 13.55 -0.61 -5.07
C HIS A 33 12.99 -1.00 -3.69
N LEU A 34 11.69 -1.28 -3.58
CA LEU A 34 11.06 -1.69 -2.33
C LEU A 34 11.64 -3.01 -1.79
N LYS A 35 11.83 -4.01 -2.65
CA LYS A 35 12.45 -5.30 -2.26
C LYS A 35 13.85 -5.14 -1.69
N GLN A 36 14.61 -4.15 -2.16
CA GLN A 36 15.97 -3.92 -1.71
C GLN A 36 16.05 -3.09 -0.41
N HIS A 37 15.09 -2.19 -0.18
CA HIS A 37 15.21 -1.16 0.86
C HIS A 37 14.22 -1.30 2.02
N LEU A 38 13.14 -2.08 1.87
CA LEU A 38 12.24 -2.35 2.99
C LEU A 38 12.92 -3.19 4.06
N GLU A 39 12.82 -2.74 5.29
CA GLU A 39 13.33 -3.44 6.47
C GLU A 39 12.28 -4.47 6.92
N LEU A 40 12.69 -5.74 7.05
CA LEU A 40 11.82 -6.82 7.53
C LEU A 40 12.14 -7.14 9.00
N PRO A 41 11.12 -7.43 9.83
CA PRO A 41 9.69 -7.50 9.51
C PRO A 41 9.06 -6.12 9.27
N CYS A 42 8.13 -6.05 8.31
CA CYS A 42 7.36 -4.85 8.01
C CYS A 42 5.88 -5.10 8.33
N GLN A 43 5.34 -4.34 9.28
CA GLN A 43 3.91 -4.38 9.63
C GLN A 43 3.16 -3.25 8.93
N LEU A 44 2.04 -3.61 8.33
CA LEU A 44 1.20 -2.76 7.50
C LEU A 44 -0.21 -2.64 8.08
N THR A 45 -0.90 -1.55 7.74
CA THR A 45 -2.33 -1.31 7.98
C THR A 45 -2.92 -0.62 6.75
N GLY A 46 -4.24 -0.61 6.61
CA GLY A 46 -4.88 0.14 5.51
C GLY A 46 -4.71 1.65 5.71
N ILE A 47 -4.48 2.38 4.61
CA ILE A 47 -4.43 3.86 4.59
C ILE A 47 -5.84 4.41 4.85
N GLU A 48 -6.81 3.87 4.11
CA GLU A 48 -8.25 4.19 4.16
C GLU A 48 -9.06 2.89 4.07
N ASP A 49 -10.38 2.99 4.19
CA ASP A 49 -11.28 1.85 4.04
C ASP A 49 -11.11 1.15 2.69
N PHE A 50 -11.12 -0.18 2.70
CA PHE A 50 -11.06 -0.94 1.45
C PHE A 50 -12.43 -0.88 0.74
N ASP A 51 -12.45 -1.08 -0.58
CA ASP A 51 -13.67 -1.01 -1.42
C ASP A 51 -14.90 -1.74 -0.83
N TRP A 52 -14.68 -2.90 -0.19
CA TRP A 52 -15.78 -3.67 0.37
C TRP A 52 -16.33 -3.07 1.69
N GLU A 53 -15.55 -2.25 2.37
CA GLU A 53 -15.87 -1.57 3.62
C GLU A 53 -16.64 -0.27 3.40
N GLU A 54 -16.49 0.39 2.24
CA GLU A 54 -17.12 1.70 1.94
C GLU A 54 -18.64 1.69 2.17
N TYR A 55 -19.33 0.62 1.74
CA TYR A 55 -20.77 0.44 1.94
C TYR A 55 -21.18 0.45 3.42
N TYR A 56 -20.29 0.04 4.32
CA TYR A 56 -20.52 -0.04 5.77
C TYR A 56 -19.96 1.17 6.52
N VAL A 57 -18.91 1.81 6.00
CA VAL A 57 -18.26 2.98 6.61
C VAL A 57 -19.01 4.28 6.27
N PHE A 58 -19.42 4.44 5.01
CA PHE A 58 -20.10 5.64 4.51
C PHE A 58 -21.51 5.38 3.98
N GLY A 59 -21.80 4.13 3.62
CA GLY A 59 -23.10 3.72 3.09
C GLY A 59 -24.12 3.31 4.17
N PRO A 60 -25.26 2.74 3.75
CA PRO A 60 -26.33 2.32 4.64
C PRO A 60 -26.10 0.93 5.28
N GLY A 61 -24.88 0.40 5.24
CA GLY A 61 -24.57 -0.95 5.70
C GLY A 61 -24.83 -1.18 7.19
N ASP A 62 -25.16 -2.42 7.55
CA ASP A 62 -25.41 -2.82 8.94
C ASP A 62 -24.11 -3.12 9.69
N GLU A 63 -23.98 -2.55 10.89
CA GLU A 63 -22.79 -2.70 11.73
C GLU A 63 -22.53 -4.15 12.15
N LYS A 64 -23.57 -4.94 12.43
CA LYS A 64 -23.39 -6.35 12.84
C LYS A 64 -22.94 -7.19 11.66
N GLU A 65 -23.45 -6.91 10.46
CA GLU A 65 -22.94 -7.54 9.25
C GLU A 65 -21.48 -7.16 9.00
N TYR A 66 -21.13 -5.89 9.14
CA TYR A 66 -19.75 -5.42 8.98
C TYR A 66 -18.78 -6.15 9.92
N GLU A 67 -19.12 -6.22 11.21
CA GLU A 67 -18.34 -6.96 12.21
C GLU A 67 -18.23 -8.46 11.90
N ARG A 68 -19.27 -9.05 11.31
CA ARG A 68 -19.23 -10.45 10.86
C ARG A 68 -18.27 -10.62 9.67
N LEU A 69 -18.28 -9.70 8.71
CA LEU A 69 -17.44 -9.78 7.51
C LEU A 69 -15.96 -9.56 7.81
N LYS A 70 -15.59 -8.65 8.72
CA LYS A 70 -14.18 -8.43 9.13
C LYS A 70 -13.50 -9.69 9.67
N LYS A 71 -14.27 -10.64 10.20
CA LYS A 71 -13.73 -11.95 10.62
C LYS A 71 -13.16 -12.75 9.46
N THR A 72 -13.61 -12.54 8.22
CA THR A 72 -13.16 -13.31 7.04
C THR A 72 -12.53 -12.46 5.95
N LYS A 73 -12.90 -11.17 5.86
CA LYS A 73 -12.36 -10.20 4.90
C LYS A 73 -11.33 -9.28 5.56
N PRO A 74 -10.27 -8.84 4.85
CA PRO A 74 -9.27 -7.89 5.34
C PRO A 74 -9.95 -6.55 5.68
N SER A 75 -9.59 -5.90 6.78
CA SER A 75 -10.08 -4.57 7.13
C SER A 75 -8.93 -3.58 7.17
N TYR A 76 -9.17 -2.33 6.79
CA TYR A 76 -8.15 -1.27 6.87
C TYR A 76 -7.62 -1.03 8.28
N ARG A 77 -8.38 -1.46 9.29
CA ARG A 77 -8.02 -1.39 10.72
C ARG A 77 -7.19 -2.57 11.22
N ASP A 78 -6.98 -3.59 10.39
CA ASP A 78 -6.15 -4.72 10.75
C ASP A 78 -4.67 -4.38 10.67
N THR A 79 -3.88 -5.07 11.48
CA THR A 79 -2.42 -5.13 11.29
C THR A 79 -2.04 -6.38 10.52
N PHE A 80 -1.20 -6.22 9.51
CA PHE A 80 -0.69 -7.29 8.68
C PHE A 80 0.83 -7.35 8.68
N ASP A 81 1.41 -8.55 8.68
CA ASP A 81 2.81 -8.76 8.31
C ASP A 81 2.93 -8.80 6.78
N LEU A 82 3.85 -8.02 6.20
CA LEU A 82 4.25 -8.18 4.80
C LEU A 82 5.00 -9.51 4.62
N ILE A 83 4.55 -10.34 3.68
CA ILE A 83 5.20 -11.61 3.34
C ILE A 83 6.04 -11.46 2.07
N SER A 84 5.43 -10.98 0.99
CA SER A 84 6.05 -10.88 -0.32
C SER A 84 5.25 -9.95 -1.25
N PHE A 85 5.84 -9.62 -2.39
CA PHE A 85 5.14 -8.93 -3.48
C PHE A 85 4.77 -9.91 -4.59
N ASP A 86 3.54 -9.84 -5.08
CA ASP A 86 3.02 -10.67 -6.16
C ASP A 86 3.23 -10.04 -7.55
N GLU A 87 2.44 -10.47 -8.53
CA GLU A 87 2.20 -9.80 -9.81
C GLU A 87 1.79 -8.33 -9.63
N MET A 88 2.03 -7.55 -10.68
CA MET A 88 1.73 -6.11 -10.72
C MET A 88 0.74 -5.87 -11.85
N ASP A 89 -0.11 -4.87 -11.69
CA ASP A 89 -1.05 -4.43 -12.71
C ASP A 89 -1.04 -2.90 -12.77
N GLU A 90 -1.16 -2.32 -13.95
CA GLU A 90 -1.04 -0.86 -14.10
C GLU A 90 -2.18 -0.09 -13.43
N ARG A 91 -3.35 -0.73 -13.22
CA ARG A 91 -4.54 -0.10 -12.61
C ARG A 91 -4.55 -0.22 -11.10
N VAL A 92 -4.08 -1.34 -10.55
CA VAL A 92 -4.06 -1.60 -9.09
C VAL A 92 -2.67 -1.54 -8.45
N GLY A 93 -1.61 -1.50 -9.27
CA GLY A 93 -0.23 -1.35 -8.84
C GLY A 93 0.44 -2.65 -8.40
N ILE A 94 1.42 -2.52 -7.52
CA ILE A 94 2.10 -3.64 -6.86
C ILE A 94 1.14 -4.32 -5.90
N ILE A 95 0.97 -5.62 -6.03
CA ILE A 95 0.18 -6.42 -5.10
C ILE A 95 1.05 -6.99 -3.97
N ALA A 96 0.59 -6.84 -2.73
CA ALA A 96 1.24 -7.35 -1.54
C ALA A 96 0.52 -8.61 -1.02
N ASN A 97 1.30 -9.68 -0.84
CA ASN A 97 0.88 -10.83 -0.04
C ASN A 97 1.14 -10.51 1.44
N VAL A 98 0.07 -10.49 2.23
CA VAL A 98 0.12 -10.12 3.64
C VAL A 98 -0.53 -11.16 4.52
N ARG A 99 -0.17 -11.19 5.80
CA ARG A 99 -0.79 -12.06 6.81
C ARG A 99 -1.29 -11.22 7.97
N ARG A 100 -2.59 -11.31 8.26
CA ARG A 100 -3.17 -10.64 9.42
C ARG A 100 -2.58 -11.17 10.71
N VAL A 101 -2.18 -10.27 11.60
CA VAL A 101 -1.49 -10.62 12.85
C VAL A 101 -2.41 -11.36 13.82
N SER A 102 -3.69 -11.01 13.87
CA SER A 102 -4.63 -11.53 14.88
C SER A 102 -5.08 -12.98 14.66
N ASP A 103 -5.21 -13.43 13.41
CA ASP A 103 -5.75 -14.76 13.06
C ASP A 103 -4.91 -15.53 12.03
N HIS A 104 -3.77 -14.98 11.61
CA HIS A 104 -2.84 -15.53 10.63
C HIS A 104 -3.45 -15.81 9.24
N LYS A 105 -4.63 -15.26 8.92
CA LYS A 105 -5.19 -15.34 7.57
C LYS A 105 -4.34 -14.56 6.59
N LYS A 106 -4.22 -15.10 5.38
CA LYS A 106 -3.47 -14.49 4.28
C LYS A 106 -4.41 -13.76 3.34
N PHE A 107 -3.95 -12.61 2.86
CA PHE A 107 -4.67 -11.77 1.92
C PHE A 107 -3.71 -11.26 0.86
N THR A 108 -4.28 -10.92 -0.29
CA THR A 108 -3.58 -10.23 -1.36
C THR A 108 -4.25 -8.87 -1.52
N LEU A 109 -3.50 -7.80 -1.31
CA LEU A 109 -4.01 -6.43 -1.25
C LEU A 109 -3.16 -5.52 -2.14
N PRO A 110 -3.72 -4.50 -2.80
CA PRO A 110 -2.94 -3.46 -3.44
C PRO A 110 -2.02 -2.80 -2.40
N LEU A 111 -0.73 -2.69 -2.72
CA LEU A 111 0.21 -2.02 -1.83
C LEU A 111 -0.12 -0.53 -1.69
N ALA A 112 -0.79 0.04 -2.69
CA ALA A 112 -1.19 1.45 -2.70
C ALA A 112 -2.20 1.76 -1.59
N ASP A 113 -2.95 0.76 -1.13
CA ASP A 113 -3.96 0.89 -0.07
C ASP A 113 -3.36 0.65 1.34
N LEU A 114 -2.05 0.39 1.43
CA LEU A 114 -1.38 -0.01 2.68
C LEU A 114 -0.28 0.99 3.07
N GLU A 115 -0.22 1.34 4.36
CA GLU A 115 0.88 2.08 4.97
C GLU A 115 1.58 1.25 6.06
N ALA A 116 2.83 1.62 6.39
CA ALA A 116 3.48 1.03 7.56
C ALA A 116 2.78 1.48 8.86
N VAL A 117 2.57 0.56 9.79
CA VAL A 117 1.99 0.85 11.12
C VAL A 117 2.81 1.90 11.87
N ASN A 118 4.15 1.79 11.80
CA ASN A 118 5.05 2.75 12.43
C ASN A 118 5.36 3.92 11.48
N LYS A 119 4.62 5.03 11.61
CA LYS A 119 4.80 6.23 10.77
C LYS A 119 6.15 6.94 10.92
N LYS A 120 6.96 6.58 11.93
CA LYS A 120 8.32 7.10 12.12
C LYS A 120 9.39 6.21 11.48
N SER A 121 9.00 5.06 10.94
CA SER A 121 9.94 4.11 10.32
C SER A 121 10.35 4.55 8.92
N ARG A 122 11.51 4.06 8.46
CA ARG A 122 11.92 4.21 7.06
C ARG A 122 10.93 3.55 6.10
N ASN A 123 10.34 2.42 6.51
CA ASN A 123 9.33 1.72 5.72
C ASN A 123 8.10 2.59 5.46
N TYR A 124 7.69 3.42 6.42
CA TYR A 124 6.58 4.36 6.20
C TYR A 124 6.86 5.27 5.02
N GLN A 125 8.02 5.95 5.02
CA GLN A 125 8.41 6.84 3.93
C GLN A 125 8.49 6.10 2.58
N LEU A 126 9.08 4.89 2.55
CA LEU A 126 9.19 4.11 1.31
C LEU A 126 7.84 3.71 0.72
N LEU A 127 6.87 3.40 1.57
CA LEU A 127 5.52 2.99 1.16
C LEU A 127 4.65 4.21 0.81
N ASP A 128 4.76 5.29 1.58
CA ASP A 128 4.11 6.57 1.32
C ASP A 128 4.57 7.15 -0.03
N ASP A 129 5.88 7.18 -0.29
CA ASP A 129 6.45 7.60 -1.57
C ASP A 129 5.92 6.73 -2.74
N TYR A 130 5.65 5.45 -2.51
CA TYR A 130 5.07 4.55 -3.52
C TYR A 130 3.60 4.89 -3.78
N SER A 131 2.78 5.01 -2.73
CA SER A 131 1.36 5.33 -2.85
C SER A 131 1.14 6.69 -3.52
N VAL A 132 1.92 7.71 -3.13
CA VAL A 132 1.86 9.05 -3.73
C VAL A 132 2.25 9.02 -5.21
N TRP A 133 3.33 8.32 -5.57
CA TRP A 133 3.71 8.17 -6.97
C TRP A 133 2.60 7.46 -7.77
N PHE A 134 2.12 6.34 -7.26
CA PHE A 134 1.14 5.51 -7.95
C PHE A 134 -0.17 6.26 -8.21
N VAL A 135 -0.73 6.93 -7.20
CA VAL A 135 -2.01 7.64 -7.31
C VAL A 135 -1.92 8.87 -8.22
N ASN A 136 -0.81 9.61 -8.18
CA ASN A 136 -0.69 10.88 -8.91
C ASN A 136 -0.27 10.73 -10.38
N ASN A 137 0.18 9.53 -10.80
CA ASN A 137 0.80 9.32 -12.11
C ASN A 137 0.18 8.15 -12.91
N GLN A 138 -1.07 7.77 -12.62
CA GLN A 138 -1.83 6.80 -13.44
C GLN A 138 -2.20 7.33 -14.82
#